data_AF-A0A4Q9V897-F1
#
_entry.id   AF-A0A4Q9V897-F1
#
_cell.length_a   1.000
_cell.length_b   1.000
_cell.length_c   1.000
_cell.angle_alpha   90.00
_cell.angle_beta   90.00
_cell.angle_gamma   90.00
#
_symmetry.space_group_name_H-M   'P 1'
#
loop_
_entity.id
_entity.type
_entity.pdbx_description
1 polymer ?
#
loop_
_entity_poly.entity_id
_entity_poly.type
_entity_poly.pdbx_seq_one_letter_code
_entity_poly.pdbx_strand_id
1 'polypeptide(L)'
;MKDLKNIFLVFTAVLILLPSAVSFSHIFQEHSHKICDNYSEFHYHKESLDCDLHKFHKNPALNIDLPKYSFHHESLKERNVFEYYRFLNDYDPLGFDQRGPPLPA
;
A
#
# COMPACT_ATOMS: atom_id res chain seq x y z
N MET A 1 -13.16 49.17 -15.54
CA MET A 1 -12.16 48.14 -15.97
C MET A 1 -11.55 47.38 -14.80
N LYS A 2 -11.20 48.03 -13.68
CA LYS A 2 -10.65 47.36 -12.49
C LYS A 2 -11.63 46.34 -11.87
N ASP A 3 -12.92 46.66 -11.81
CA ASP A 3 -13.92 45.78 -11.20
C ASP A 3 -14.12 44.50 -12.02
N LEU A 4 -14.19 44.62 -13.35
CA LEU A 4 -14.21 43.47 -14.27
C LEU A 4 -12.97 42.58 -14.11
N LYS A 5 -11.79 43.16 -13.94
CA LYS A 5 -10.54 42.41 -13.71
C LYS A 5 -10.57 41.65 -12.38
N ASN A 6 -11.09 42.28 -11.33
CA ASN A 6 -11.21 41.64 -10.02
C ASN A 6 -12.23 40.50 -10.05
N ILE A 7 -13.37 40.69 -10.71
CA ILE A 7 -14.38 39.63 -10.90
C ILE A 7 -13.77 38.45 -11.66
N PHE A 8 -13.04 38.72 -12.74
CA PHE A 8 -12.37 37.68 -13.51
C PHE A 8 -11.31 36.92 -12.70
N LEU A 9 -10.54 37.63 -11.87
CA LEU A 9 -9.54 37.01 -10.99
C LEU A 9 -10.18 36.10 -9.96
N VAL A 10 -11.25 36.55 -9.29
CA VAL A 10 -11.96 35.73 -8.31
C VAL A 10 -12.60 34.52 -8.98
N PHE A 11 -13.23 34.71 -10.15
CA PHE A 11 -13.86 33.62 -10.89
C PHE A 11 -12.85 32.53 -11.31
N THR A 12 -11.70 32.94 -11.84
CA THR A 12 -10.63 32.01 -12.22
C THR A 12 -10.02 31.30 -11.01
N ALA A 13 -9.84 31.99 -9.88
CA ALA A 13 -9.38 31.38 -8.63
C ALA A 13 -10.36 30.30 -8.13
N VAL A 14 -11.67 30.58 -8.15
CA VAL A 14 -12.70 29.61 -7.75
C VAL A 14 -12.68 28.40 -8.67
N LEU A 15 -12.62 28.59 -10.00
CA LEU A 15 -12.56 27.48 -10.96
C LEU A 15 -11.36 26.56 -10.74
N ILE A 16 -10.19 27.12 -10.40
CA ILE A 16 -8.97 26.34 -10.16
C ILE A 16 -9.05 25.56 -8.83
N LEU A 17 -9.67 26.13 -7.80
CA LEU A 17 -9.73 25.55 -6.46
C LEU A 17 -10.92 24.58 -6.26
N LEU A 18 -11.99 24.72 -7.04
CA LEU A 18 -13.21 23.93 -6.89
C LEU A 18 -12.97 22.41 -7.00
N PRO A 19 -12.18 21.88 -7.95
CA PRO A 19 -11.88 20.45 -8.00
C PRO A 19 -11.20 19.95 -6.72
N SER A 20 -10.25 20.69 -6.18
CA SER A 20 -9.54 20.31 -4.94
C SER A 20 -10.46 20.30 -3.72
N ALA A 21 -11.38 21.27 -3.63
CA ALA A 21 -12.36 21.34 -2.55
C ALA A 21 -13.36 20.16 -2.59
N VAL A 22 -13.82 19.81 -3.79
CA VAL A 22 -14.68 18.63 -4.00
C VAL A 22 -13.93 17.35 -3.62
N SER A 23 -12.68 17.18 -4.08
CA SER A 23 -11.84 16.04 -3.68
C SER A 23 -11.66 15.94 -2.18
N PHE A 24 -11.38 17.06 -1.52
CA PHE A 24 -11.21 17.09 -0.06
C PHE A 24 -12.49 16.69 0.66
N SER A 25 -13.66 17.15 0.20
CA SER A 25 -14.95 16.78 0.79
C SER A 25 -15.28 15.29 0.63
N HIS A 26 -14.88 14.68 -0.49
CA HIS A 26 -15.12 13.27 -0.79
C HIS A 26 -14.34 12.32 0.13
N ILE A 27 -13.22 12.76 0.73
CA ILE A 27 -12.47 11.98 1.72
C ILE A 27 -13.30 11.70 2.97
N PHE A 28 -14.21 12.62 3.32
CA PHE A 28 -15.06 12.49 4.51
C PHE A 28 -16.40 11.81 4.21
N GLN A 29 -16.67 11.46 2.95
CA GLN A 29 -17.81 10.61 2.63
C GLN A 29 -17.47 9.18 3.04
N GLU A 30 -18.29 8.60 3.93
CA GLU A 30 -18.13 7.22 4.34
C GLU A 30 -18.40 6.29 3.16
N HIS A 31 -17.34 5.82 2.51
CA HIS A 31 -17.44 4.71 1.57
C HIS A 31 -17.64 3.44 2.39
N SER A 32 -18.63 2.62 2.03
CA SER A 32 -18.83 1.34 2.72
C SER A 32 -17.62 0.44 2.46
N HIS A 33 -16.70 0.35 3.42
CA HIS A 33 -15.66 -0.66 3.43
C HIS A 33 -16.34 -2.01 3.71
N LYS A 34 -16.74 -2.73 2.65
CA LYS A 34 -17.17 -4.11 2.82
C LYS A 34 -15.96 -4.91 3.29
N ILE A 35 -16.06 -5.48 4.48
CA ILE A 35 -15.08 -6.42 5.01
C ILE A 35 -15.05 -7.62 4.05
N CYS A 36 -13.86 -8.05 3.65
CA CYS A 36 -13.70 -9.20 2.77
C CYS A 36 -13.95 -10.49 3.57
N ASP A 37 -15.16 -11.02 3.48
CA ASP A 37 -15.52 -12.29 4.14
C ASP A 37 -15.01 -13.52 3.38
N ASN A 38 -14.60 -13.36 2.11
CA ASN A 38 -14.09 -14.45 1.27
C ASN A 38 -12.95 -14.01 0.34
N TYR A 39 -11.73 -14.50 0.59
CA TYR A 39 -10.53 -14.12 -0.16
C TYR A 39 -10.60 -14.51 -1.65
N SER A 40 -11.27 -15.60 -2.02
CA SER A 40 -11.27 -16.10 -3.41
C SER A 40 -12.39 -15.51 -4.29
N GLU A 41 -13.44 -14.94 -3.70
CA GLU A 41 -14.55 -14.29 -4.43
C GLU A 41 -14.31 -12.80 -4.67
N PHE A 42 -13.54 -12.13 -3.80
CA PHE A 42 -13.35 -10.68 -3.81
C PHE A 42 -11.95 -10.22 -4.23
N HIS A 43 -11.04 -11.13 -4.57
CA HIS A 43 -9.73 -10.80 -5.17
C HIS A 43 -9.78 -10.62 -6.70
N TYR A 44 -10.71 -9.79 -7.13
CA TYR A 44 -10.49 -8.89 -8.24
C TYR A 44 -10.88 -7.54 -7.67
N HIS A 45 -10.04 -6.51 -7.82
CA HIS A 45 -10.49 -5.15 -7.57
C HIS A 45 -11.76 -4.97 -8.41
N LYS A 46 -12.92 -5.08 -7.77
CA LYS A 46 -14.18 -4.71 -8.38
C LYS A 46 -13.94 -3.28 -8.81
N GLU A 47 -14.04 -3.04 -10.12
CA GLU A 47 -13.80 -1.75 -10.75
C GLU A 47 -14.29 -0.68 -9.77
N SER A 48 -13.38 0.15 -9.25
CA SER A 48 -13.68 1.02 -8.13
C SER A 48 -14.81 1.95 -8.58
N LEU A 49 -16.05 1.59 -8.24
CA LEU A 49 -17.21 2.40 -8.51
C LEU A 49 -17.01 3.65 -7.66
N ASP A 50 -16.86 4.77 -8.34
CA ASP A 50 -16.70 6.13 -7.80
C ASP A 50 -15.39 6.46 -7.07
N CYS A 51 -14.34 6.73 -7.85
CA CYS A 51 -13.39 7.80 -7.52
C CYS A 51 -12.78 8.38 -8.80
N ASP A 52 -13.61 9.01 -9.64
CA ASP A 52 -13.21 9.75 -10.84
C ASP A 52 -12.29 10.96 -10.56
N LEU A 53 -11.87 11.19 -9.32
CA LEU A 53 -10.94 12.25 -8.92
C LEU A 53 -9.51 12.00 -9.42
N HIS A 54 -9.18 10.77 -9.81
CA HIS A 54 -7.92 10.44 -10.49
C HIS A 54 -7.85 10.95 -11.94
N LYS A 55 -8.95 11.48 -12.50
CA LYS A 55 -8.97 12.16 -13.81
C LYS A 55 -8.19 13.49 -13.81
N PHE A 56 -7.93 14.07 -12.64
CA PHE A 56 -7.14 15.30 -12.49
C PHE A 56 -5.65 15.03 -12.20
N HIS A 57 -5.08 13.95 -12.73
CA HIS A 57 -3.65 13.67 -12.62
C HIS A 57 -2.84 14.82 -13.25
N LYS A 58 -2.32 15.74 -12.41
CA LYS A 58 -1.62 16.97 -12.84
C LYS A 58 -0.16 16.73 -13.28
N ASN A 59 0.27 15.49 -13.47
CA ASN A 59 1.64 15.23 -13.89
C ASN A 59 1.69 13.95 -14.75
N PRO A 60 2.28 13.97 -15.96
CA PRO A 60 2.74 12.72 -16.53
C PRO A 60 3.74 12.14 -15.53
N ALA A 61 3.53 10.87 -15.14
CA ALA A 61 4.33 10.07 -14.23
C ALA A 61 5.67 10.74 -13.82
N LEU A 62 5.76 11.14 -12.55
CA LEU A 62 7.04 11.46 -11.92
C LEU A 62 7.98 10.27 -12.17
N ASN A 63 8.89 10.41 -13.15
CA ASN A 63 9.93 9.45 -13.43
C ASN A 63 10.98 9.58 -12.32
N ILE A 64 10.65 9.03 -11.16
CA ILE A 64 11.58 8.93 -10.04
C ILE A 64 12.52 7.79 -10.37
N ASP A 65 13.73 8.13 -10.80
CA ASP A 65 14.79 7.15 -11.01
C ASP A 65 15.32 6.75 -9.62
N LEU A 66 14.77 5.67 -9.06
CA LEU A 66 15.19 5.16 -7.77
C LEU A 66 16.57 4.51 -7.92
N PRO A 67 17.52 4.79 -7.00
CA PRO A 67 18.82 4.15 -7.03
C PRO A 67 18.66 2.63 -6.94
N LYS A 68 19.25 1.93 -7.91
CA LYS A 68 19.30 0.47 -7.91
C LYS A 68 20.32 0.02 -6.87
N TYR A 69 19.83 -0.59 -5.80
CA TYR A 69 20.68 -1.25 -4.83
C TYR A 69 20.89 -2.71 -5.24
N SER A 70 22.14 -3.17 -5.25
CA SER A 70 22.47 -4.59 -5.37
C SER A 70 22.78 -5.15 -4.00
N PHE A 71 22.10 -6.23 -3.61
CA PHE A 71 22.47 -6.98 -2.42
C PHE A 71 23.80 -7.69 -2.69
N HIS A 72 24.85 -7.28 -1.99
CA HIS A 72 26.05 -8.10 -1.88
C HIS A 72 25.70 -9.28 -0.99
N HIS A 73 25.38 -10.42 -1.61
CA HIS A 73 25.40 -11.69 -0.89
C HIS A 73 26.85 -12.01 -0.58
N GLU A 74 27.25 -11.78 0.68
CA GLU A 74 28.45 -12.45 1.18
C GLU A 74 28.22 -13.95 1.04
N SER A 75 29.10 -14.61 0.28
CA SER A 75 29.19 -16.06 0.30
C SER A 75 29.63 -16.44 1.71
N LEU A 76 28.65 -16.75 2.56
CA LEU A 76 28.91 -17.47 3.79
C LEU A 76 29.66 -18.73 3.37
N LYS A 77 30.95 -18.81 3.72
CA LYS A 77 31.66 -20.08 3.66
C LYS A 77 30.92 -20.99 4.63
N GLU A 78 30.05 -21.84 4.09
CA GLU A 78 29.45 -22.94 4.83
C GLU A 78 30.61 -23.79 5.37
N ARG A 79 30.97 -23.57 6.64
CA ARG A 79 31.67 -24.61 7.36
C ARG A 79 30.64 -25.72 7.52
N ASN A 80 30.92 -26.88 6.96
CA ASN A 80 30.20 -28.09 7.29
C ASN A 80 30.37 -28.34 8.80
N VAL A 81 29.44 -27.81 9.60
CA VAL A 81 29.31 -28.18 11.01
C VAL A 81 28.57 -29.50 10.98
N PHE A 82 29.32 -30.59 10.95
CA PHE A 82 28.74 -31.89 11.15
C PHE A 82 28.35 -32.03 12.63
N GLU A 83 27.09 -31.79 12.93
CA GLU A 83 26.53 -32.12 14.24
C GLU A 83 26.25 -33.63 14.31
N TYR A 84 27.30 -34.41 14.58
CA TYR A 84 27.18 -35.86 14.73
C TYR A 84 26.41 -36.29 16.00
N TYR A 85 26.18 -35.37 16.94
CA TYR A 85 25.51 -35.64 18.21
C TYR A 85 24.65 -34.46 18.64
N ARG A 86 23.45 -34.35 18.06
CA ARG A 86 22.39 -33.53 18.63
C ARG A 86 21.51 -34.44 19.47
N PHE A 87 21.85 -34.61 20.75
CA PHE A 87 20.96 -35.24 21.70
C PHE A 87 19.78 -34.28 21.93
N LEU A 88 18.58 -34.71 21.58
CA LEU A 88 17.37 -33.97 21.93
C LEU A 88 17.20 -34.13 23.44
N ASN A 89 17.13 -33.01 24.16
CA ASN A 89 16.85 -33.04 25.59
C ASN A 89 15.36 -33.35 25.76
N ASP A 90 15.03 -34.52 26.31
CA ASP A 90 13.64 -34.94 26.54
C ASP A 90 12.92 -34.08 27.61
N TYR A 91 13.67 -33.28 28.38
CA TYR A 91 13.14 -32.44 29.45
C TYR A 91 12.82 -31.00 29.00
N ASP A 92 13.25 -30.58 27.80
CA ASP A 92 12.97 -29.24 27.27
C ASP A 92 12.07 -29.31 26.03
N PRO A 93 11.03 -28.45 25.93
CA PRO A 93 10.13 -28.45 24.78
C PRO A 93 10.88 -28.05 23.51
N LEU A 94 10.85 -28.91 22.50
CA LEU A 94 11.58 -28.70 21.25
C LEU A 94 10.97 -27.53 20.47
N GLY A 95 11.78 -26.86 19.65
CA GLY A 95 11.35 -25.67 18.91
C GLY A 95 10.18 -25.89 17.93
N PHE A 96 9.85 -27.15 17.61
CA PHE A 96 8.64 -27.50 16.85
C PHE A 96 7.42 -27.75 17.74
N ASP A 97 7.58 -28.16 18.99
CA ASP A 97 6.49 -28.29 19.97
C ASP A 97 5.95 -26.92 20.41
N GLN A 98 6.79 -25.89 20.29
CA GLN A 98 6.43 -24.50 20.56
C GLN A 98 5.74 -23.81 19.38
N ARG A 99 5.56 -24.50 18.26
CA ARG A 99 4.84 -23.92 17.11
C ARG A 99 3.35 -24.04 17.38
N GLY A 100 2.65 -22.92 17.24
CA GLY A 100 1.20 -22.92 17.23
C GLY A 100 0.66 -23.82 16.10
N PRO A 101 -0.58 -24.32 16.23
CA PRO A 101 -1.21 -25.12 15.19
C PRO A 101 -1.19 -24.37 13.85
N PRO A 102 -1.00 -25.06 12.72
CA PRO A 102 -1.09 -24.44 11.41
C PRO A 102 -2.47 -23.79 11.25
N LEU A 103 -2.50 -22.64 10.58
CA LEU A 103 -3.75 -21.97 10.28
C LEU A 103 -4.67 -22.92 9.47
N PRO A 104 -5.98 -22.96 9.77
CA PRO A 104 -6.92 -23.80 9.03
C PRO A 104 -6.90 -23.43 7.55
N ALA A 105 -6.89 -24.47 6.70
CA ALA A 105 -6.85 -24.37 5.25
C ALA A 105 -8.16 -23.82 4.66
#